data_AF-A0A497B686-F1
#
_entry.id   AF-A0A497B686-F1
#
_cell.length_a   1.000
_cell.length_b   1.000
_cell.length_c   1.000
_cell.angle_alpha   90.00
_cell.angle_beta   90.00
_cell.angle_gamma   90.00
#
_symmetry.space_group_name_H-M   'P 1'
#
loop_
_entity.id
_entity.type
_entity.pdbx_description
1 polymer ?
#
loop_
_entity_poly.entity_id
_entity_poly.type
_entity_poly.pdbx_seq_one_letter_code
_entity_poly.pdbx_strand_id
1 'polypeptide(L)'
;MLPPAHIELTWASFNLLQRKGFFKKLDYRLLALAALLPDLIDKPLAIFVFPDSKAALLFSHTLLAHLLVWAGVLLRKRKAFPYALAFSGHLIADRIWEFPQTFFFPFRGRRFHQWRDVGSPKAFWRAYLDVIREHPELIACEAAGLAALLWLAWDRKLNSWKRWKRFLLKGRFEGDEGDRG
;
A
#
# COMPACT_ATOMS: atom_id res chain seq x y z
N MET A 1 7.32 0.01 5.77
CA MET A 1 7.39 -1.40 5.34
C MET A 1 7.86 -1.44 3.89
N LEU A 2 8.19 -2.58 3.28
CA LEU A 2 8.57 -2.60 1.86
C LEU A 2 7.35 -2.86 0.95
N PRO A 3 7.42 -2.49 -0.34
CA PRO A 3 6.27 -2.59 -1.25
C PRO A 3 5.59 -3.98 -1.31
N PRO A 4 6.31 -5.12 -1.32
CA PRO A 4 5.66 -6.43 -1.37
C PRO A 4 4.75 -6.68 -0.17
N ALA A 5 5.23 -6.48 1.06
CA ALA A 5 4.41 -6.71 2.25
C ALA A 5 3.16 -5.79 2.30
N HIS A 6 3.19 -4.59 1.70
CA HIS A 6 1.99 -3.75 1.60
C HIS A 6 0.91 -4.44 0.78
N ILE A 7 1.27 -5.03 -0.34
CA ILE A 7 0.33 -5.76 -1.19
C ILE A 7 -0.16 -7.01 -0.47
N GLU A 8 0.76 -7.81 0.07
CA GLU A 8 0.46 -9.15 0.58
C GLU A 8 -0.41 -9.11 1.84
N LEU A 9 -0.07 -8.24 2.81
CA LEU A 9 -0.88 -8.06 4.02
C LEU A 9 -2.23 -7.43 3.68
N THR A 10 -2.30 -6.51 2.73
CA THR A 10 -3.57 -5.93 2.29
C THR A 10 -4.45 -6.99 1.62
N TRP A 11 -3.91 -7.77 0.69
CA TRP A 11 -4.62 -8.86 0.05
C TRP A 11 -5.13 -9.87 1.06
N ALA A 12 -4.30 -10.32 2.00
CA ALA A 12 -4.72 -11.25 3.03
C ALA A 12 -5.80 -10.67 3.95
N SER A 13 -5.66 -9.41 4.37
CA SER A 13 -6.65 -8.74 5.23
C SER A 13 -8.01 -8.63 4.54
N PHE A 14 -8.03 -8.22 3.27
CA PHE A 14 -9.26 -8.13 2.50
C PHE A 14 -9.82 -9.49 2.12
N ASN A 15 -8.98 -10.51 1.94
CA ASN A 15 -9.42 -11.88 1.79
C ASN A 15 -10.19 -12.38 3.01
N LEU A 16 -9.69 -12.10 4.22
CA LEU A 16 -10.39 -12.43 5.45
C LEU A 16 -11.75 -11.72 5.54
N LEU A 17 -11.81 -10.44 5.18
CA LEU A 17 -13.07 -9.68 5.13
C LEU A 17 -14.03 -10.25 4.06
N GLN A 18 -13.51 -10.66 2.91
CA GLN A 18 -14.30 -11.25 1.84
C GLN A 18 -14.87 -12.62 2.23
N ARG A 19 -14.11 -13.45 2.95
CA ARG A 19 -14.61 -14.70 3.55
C ARG A 19 -15.78 -14.46 4.51
N LYS A 20 -15.79 -13.31 5.20
CA LYS A 20 -16.89 -12.89 6.09
C LYS A 20 -18.07 -12.25 5.34
N GLY A 21 -18.04 -12.24 4.00
CA GLY A 21 -19.13 -11.74 3.16
C GLY A 21 -19.03 -10.26 2.79
N PHE A 22 -17.99 -9.54 3.22
CA PHE A 22 -17.76 -8.15 2.82
C PHE A 22 -17.13 -8.06 1.43
N PHE A 23 -17.32 -6.94 0.73
CA PHE A 23 -16.62 -6.64 -0.54
C PHE A 23 -16.64 -7.78 -1.59
N LYS A 24 -17.77 -8.48 -1.78
CA LYS A 24 -17.86 -9.67 -2.67
C LYS A 24 -17.32 -9.45 -4.08
N LYS A 25 -17.43 -8.24 -4.63
CA LYS A 25 -17.01 -7.86 -6.00
C LYS A 25 -15.65 -7.13 -6.04
N LEU A 26 -14.82 -7.29 -5.02
CA LEU A 26 -13.52 -6.63 -4.88
C LEU A 26 -12.57 -7.00 -6.01
N ASP A 27 -11.82 -6.02 -6.52
CA ASP A 27 -10.74 -6.23 -7.47
C ASP A 27 -9.39 -6.11 -6.75
N TYR A 28 -8.69 -7.23 -6.59
CA TYR A 28 -7.41 -7.31 -5.89
C TYR A 28 -6.28 -6.56 -6.62
N ARG A 29 -6.39 -6.31 -7.93
CA ARG A 29 -5.41 -5.50 -8.67
C ARG A 29 -5.55 -4.03 -8.28
N LEU A 30 -6.79 -3.54 -8.25
CA LEU A 30 -7.08 -2.18 -7.79
C LEU A 30 -6.74 -2.01 -6.31
N LEU A 31 -6.91 -3.08 -5.52
CA LEU A 31 -6.53 -3.10 -4.12
C LEU A 31 -5.00 -2.97 -3.93
N ALA A 32 -4.22 -3.73 -4.71
CA ALA A 32 -2.76 -3.62 -4.71
C ALA A 32 -2.31 -2.23 -5.16
N LEU A 33 -2.91 -1.70 -6.22
CA LEU A 33 -2.63 -0.35 -6.70
C LEU A 33 -2.93 0.69 -5.62
N ALA A 34 -4.09 0.60 -4.96
CA ALA A 34 -4.46 1.51 -3.89
C ALA A 34 -3.51 1.42 -2.69
N ALA A 35 -3.10 0.20 -2.31
CA ALA A 35 -2.16 -0.03 -1.22
C ALA A 35 -0.75 0.51 -1.51
N LEU A 36 -0.34 0.59 -2.77
CA LEU A 36 0.95 1.15 -3.19
C LEU A 36 0.89 2.61 -3.61
N LEU A 37 -0.31 3.18 -3.76
CA LEU A 37 -0.49 4.49 -4.37
C LEU A 37 0.27 5.62 -3.66
N PRO A 38 0.34 5.68 -2.31
CA PRO A 38 1.12 6.73 -1.64
C PRO A 38 2.58 6.73 -2.07
N ASP A 39 3.20 5.55 -2.10
CA ASP A 39 4.57 5.32 -2.55
C ASP A 39 4.78 5.63 -4.03
N LEU A 40 3.85 5.20 -4.89
CA LEU A 40 3.91 5.43 -6.33
C LEU A 40 3.81 6.92 -6.69
N ILE A 41 3.21 7.74 -5.83
CA ILE A 41 3.17 9.19 -5.99
C ILE A 41 4.42 9.82 -5.38
N ASP A 42 4.70 9.53 -4.11
CA ASP A 42 5.70 10.29 -3.37
C ASP A 42 7.13 9.96 -3.77
N LYS A 43 7.45 8.70 -4.14
CA LYS A 43 8.82 8.34 -4.53
C LYS A 43 9.27 9.01 -5.83
N PRO A 44 8.48 9.00 -6.94
CA PRO A 44 8.83 9.77 -8.13
C PRO A 44 8.90 11.27 -7.85
N LEU A 45 7.99 11.82 -7.04
CA LEU A 45 8.03 13.22 -6.65
C LEU A 45 9.32 13.55 -5.88
N ALA A 46 9.73 12.71 -4.93
CA ALA A 46 10.96 12.90 -4.17
C ALA A 46 12.22 12.84 -5.04
N ILE A 47 12.28 11.90 -6.00
CA ILE A 47 13.47 11.71 -6.84
C ILE A 47 13.56 12.78 -7.93
N PHE A 48 12.45 13.13 -8.59
CA PHE A 48 12.47 13.91 -9.83
C PHE A 48 11.94 15.33 -9.70
N VAL A 49 11.06 15.62 -8.73
CA VAL A 49 10.38 16.92 -8.62
C VAL A 49 10.85 17.71 -7.41
N PHE A 50 11.11 17.03 -6.28
CA PHE A 50 11.54 17.62 -5.01
C PHE A 50 12.81 16.95 -4.46
N PRO A 51 13.89 16.82 -5.25
CA PRO A 51 15.13 16.16 -4.79
C PRO A 51 15.74 16.86 -3.56
N ASP A 52 15.60 18.18 -3.46
CA ASP A 52 16.12 18.98 -2.34
C ASP A 52 15.32 18.83 -1.05
N SER A 53 14.16 18.17 -1.08
CA SER A 53 13.33 17.94 0.12
C SER A 53 14.05 17.06 1.14
N LYS A 54 14.96 16.18 0.69
CA LYS A 54 15.62 15.13 1.49
C LYS A 54 14.61 14.25 2.24
N ALA A 55 13.42 14.10 1.68
CA ALA A 55 12.32 13.31 2.22
C ALA A 55 11.84 12.30 1.17
N ALA A 56 11.53 11.09 1.62
CA ALA A 56 10.94 10.06 0.77
C ALA A 56 9.40 9.97 0.90
N LEU A 57 8.86 10.56 1.98
CA LEU A 57 7.45 10.56 2.33
C LEU A 57 6.95 12.01 2.22
N LEU A 58 6.17 12.29 1.18
CA LEU A 58 5.74 13.63 0.78
C LEU A 58 4.23 13.78 0.99
N PHE A 59 3.51 14.28 -0.02
CA PHE A 59 2.12 14.71 0.06
C PHE A 59 1.16 13.56 0.29
N SER A 60 1.39 12.41 -0.35
CA SER A 60 0.45 11.28 -0.29
C SER A 60 0.52 10.53 1.03
N HIS A 61 1.59 10.73 1.82
CA HIS A 61 1.72 10.22 3.18
C HIS A 61 1.15 11.16 4.26
N THR A 62 0.51 12.27 3.87
CA THR A 62 -0.08 13.22 4.84
C THR A 62 -1.47 12.78 5.28
N LEU A 63 -1.85 13.07 6.53
CA LEU A 63 -3.21 12.86 7.00
C LEU A 63 -4.23 13.60 6.12
N LEU A 64 -3.88 14.81 5.67
CA LEU A 64 -4.74 15.62 4.80
C LEU A 64 -5.08 14.90 3.49
N ALA A 65 -4.10 14.31 2.80
CA ALA A 65 -4.35 13.57 1.57
C ALA A 65 -5.33 12.41 1.80
N HIS A 66 -5.18 11.69 2.90
CA HIS A 66 -6.07 10.60 3.27
C HIS A 66 -7.49 11.08 3.59
N LEU A 67 -7.63 12.17 4.35
CA LEU A 67 -8.93 12.78 4.63
C LEU A 67 -9.64 13.22 3.35
N LEU A 68 -8.92 13.77 2.37
CA LEU A 68 -9.49 14.15 1.08
C LEU A 68 -9.96 12.94 0.26
N VAL A 69 -9.18 11.85 0.23
CA VAL A 69 -9.59 10.59 -0.40
C VAL A 69 -10.86 10.06 0.26
N TRP A 70 -10.90 10.03 1.60
CA TRP A 70 -12.07 9.61 2.36
C TRP A 70 -13.29 10.49 2.08
N ALA A 71 -13.14 11.81 2.09
CA ALA A 71 -14.21 12.75 1.76
C ALA A 71 -14.76 12.46 0.35
N GLY A 72 -13.89 12.31 -0.65
CA GLY A 72 -14.31 11.98 -2.02
C GLY A 72 -15.08 10.65 -2.12
N VAL A 73 -14.60 9.63 -1.43
CA VAL A 73 -15.22 8.28 -1.41
C VAL A 73 -16.58 8.32 -0.72
N LEU A 74 -16.69 8.98 0.43
CA LEU A 74 -17.92 9.08 1.21
C LEU A 74 -18.97 9.97 0.54
N LEU A 75 -18.55 11.00 -0.21
CA LEU A 75 -19.47 11.91 -0.90
C LEU A 75 -19.93 11.38 -2.26
N ARG A 76 -19.07 10.66 -3.00
CA ARG A 76 -19.33 10.37 -4.43
C ARG A 76 -19.15 8.92 -4.87
N LYS A 77 -18.37 8.12 -4.16
CA LYS A 77 -17.92 6.81 -4.66
C LYS A 77 -17.87 5.75 -3.55
N ARG A 78 -19.01 5.48 -2.90
CA ARG A 78 -19.11 4.47 -1.81
C ARG A 78 -18.58 3.08 -2.19
N LYS A 79 -18.69 2.69 -3.47
CA LYS A 79 -18.11 1.42 -3.97
C LYS A 79 -16.57 1.38 -3.91
N ALA A 80 -15.90 2.53 -3.79
CA ALA A 80 -14.45 2.64 -3.66
C ALA A 80 -13.94 2.57 -2.21
N PHE A 81 -14.84 2.41 -1.23
CA PHE A 81 -14.53 2.24 0.19
C PHE A 81 -13.41 1.23 0.48
N PRO A 82 -13.38 -0.01 -0.07
CA PRO A 82 -12.30 -0.94 0.20
C PRO A 82 -10.93 -0.44 -0.30
N TYR A 83 -10.90 0.33 -1.39
CA TYR A 83 -9.66 0.91 -1.91
C TYR A 83 -9.19 2.09 -1.08
N ALA A 84 -10.11 2.88 -0.51
CA ALA A 84 -9.78 3.96 0.44
C ALA A 84 -9.19 3.40 1.75
N LEU A 85 -9.74 2.27 2.22
CA LEU A 85 -9.19 1.49 3.33
C LEU A 85 -7.79 0.99 3.01
N ALA A 86 -7.56 0.38 1.84
CA ALA A 86 -6.22 -0.08 1.44
C ALA A 86 -5.22 1.07 1.33
N PHE A 87 -5.62 2.18 0.71
CA PHE A 87 -4.84 3.42 0.64
C PHE A 87 -4.44 3.87 2.05
N SER A 88 -5.38 3.93 2.99
CA SER A 88 -5.10 4.36 4.38
C SER A 88 -4.39 3.33 5.24
N GLY A 89 -4.54 2.05 4.93
CA GLY A 89 -3.77 0.97 5.54
C GLY A 89 -2.27 1.15 5.30
N HIS A 90 -1.87 1.80 4.21
CA HIS A 90 -0.48 2.17 3.95
C HIS A 90 0.12 3.01 5.07
N LEU A 91 -0.55 4.10 5.52
CA LEU A 91 -0.05 4.94 6.62
C LEU A 91 0.14 4.16 7.92
N ILE A 92 -0.76 3.20 8.16
CA ILE A 92 -0.72 2.38 9.37
C ILE A 92 0.49 1.44 9.29
N ALA A 93 0.66 0.79 8.15
CA ALA A 93 1.77 -0.14 7.97
C ALA A 93 3.14 0.56 7.97
N ASP A 94 3.19 1.83 7.58
CA ASP A 94 4.38 2.67 7.66
C ASP A 94 4.54 3.42 8.98
N ARG A 95 3.58 3.28 9.90
CA ARG A 95 3.58 3.96 11.21
C ARG A 95 3.85 5.45 11.07
N ILE A 96 3.25 6.09 10.08
CA ILE A 96 3.59 7.47 9.68
C ILE A 96 3.44 8.49 10.83
N TRP A 97 2.65 8.16 11.85
CA TRP A 97 2.48 8.97 13.06
C TRP A 97 3.78 9.20 13.81
N GLU A 98 4.80 8.34 13.63
CA GLU A 98 6.16 8.53 14.16
C GLU A 98 6.90 9.69 13.47
N PHE A 99 6.40 10.16 12.32
CA PHE A 99 6.92 11.28 11.55
C PHE A 99 5.92 12.45 11.54
N PRO A 100 5.68 13.10 12.69
CA PRO A 100 4.58 14.06 12.84
C PRO A 100 4.69 15.28 11.91
N GLN A 101 5.90 15.63 11.44
CA GLN A 101 6.08 16.70 10.46
C GLN A 101 5.42 16.35 9.12
N THR A 102 5.63 15.12 8.61
CA THR A 102 4.97 14.65 7.38
C THR A 102 3.50 14.36 7.64
N PHE A 103 3.17 13.65 8.73
CA PHE A 103 1.80 13.24 9.01
C PHE A 103 0.83 14.42 9.10
N PHE A 104 1.23 15.52 9.75
CA PHE A 104 0.41 16.73 9.89
C PHE A 104 0.76 17.84 8.89
N PHE A 105 1.54 17.56 7.84
CA PHE A 105 1.82 18.56 6.81
C PHE A 105 0.52 19.03 6.13
N PRO A 106 0.35 20.35 5.85
CA PRO A 106 1.28 21.47 6.07
C PRO A 106 1.12 22.20 7.41
N PHE A 107 0.33 21.66 8.34
CA PHE A 107 -0.05 22.35 9.59
C PHE A 107 1.04 22.32 10.66
N ARG A 108 1.96 21.34 10.61
CA ARG A 108 3.09 21.21 11.56
C ARG A 108 4.44 21.61 10.96
N GLY A 109 4.42 22.54 10.01
CA GLY A 109 5.62 23.09 9.36
C GLY A 109 5.55 23.03 7.84
N ARG A 110 6.57 23.59 7.18
CA ARG A 110 6.68 23.67 5.72
C ARG A 110 7.62 22.64 5.10
N ARG A 111 8.15 21.72 5.90
CA ARG A 111 9.09 20.68 5.46
C ARG A 111 8.58 19.31 5.90
N PHE A 112 8.79 18.32 5.04
CA PHE A 112 8.58 16.91 5.35
C PHE A 112 9.66 16.39 6.29
N HIS A 113 9.40 15.25 6.93
CA HIS A 113 10.41 14.55 7.73
C HIS A 113 11.60 14.18 6.84
N GLN A 114 12.77 14.69 7.20
CA GLN A 114 14.01 14.42 6.48
C GLN A 114 14.59 13.10 6.97
N TRP A 115 15.07 12.30 6.04
CA TRP A 115 15.59 10.97 6.38
C TRP A 115 16.96 10.74 5.76
N ARG A 116 16.99 10.35 4.49
CA ARG A 116 18.21 10.10 3.71
C ARG A 116 18.12 10.80 2.38
N ASP A 117 19.29 11.02 1.78
CA ASP A 117 19.34 11.51 0.42
C ASP A 117 18.72 10.49 -0.54
N VAL A 118 17.60 10.88 -1.14
CA VAL A 118 16.86 10.12 -2.15
C VAL A 118 16.77 10.90 -3.47
N GLY A 119 17.54 11.99 -3.63
CA GLY A 119 17.49 12.90 -4.78
C GLY A 119 18.04 12.32 -6.09
N SER A 120 18.33 11.02 -6.15
CA SER A 120 18.67 10.30 -7.38
C SER A 120 18.34 8.82 -7.26
N PRO A 121 18.13 8.09 -8.39
CA PRO A 121 17.89 6.64 -8.35
C PRO A 121 18.99 5.84 -7.63
N LYS A 122 20.26 6.26 -7.78
CA LYS A 122 21.39 5.60 -7.12
C LYS A 122 21.39 5.85 -5.61
N ALA A 123 21.08 7.08 -5.18
CA ALA A 123 20.95 7.42 -3.76
C ALA A 123 19.76 6.70 -3.12
N PHE A 124 18.63 6.63 -3.82
CA PHE A 124 17.44 5.88 -3.42
C PHE A 124 17.76 4.40 -3.18
N TRP A 125 18.45 3.73 -4.11
CA TRP A 125 18.80 2.31 -3.94
C TRP A 125 19.75 2.08 -2.75
N ARG A 126 20.74 2.96 -2.56
CA ARG A 126 21.63 2.89 -1.39
C ARG A 126 20.86 3.05 -0.08
N ALA A 127 20.02 4.09 -0.01
CA ALA A 127 19.18 4.34 1.16
C ALA A 127 18.34 3.10 1.49
N TYR A 128 17.75 2.45 0.48
CA TYR A 128 16.98 1.22 0.67
C TYR A 128 17.82 0.07 1.22
N LEU A 129 19.04 -0.13 0.70
CA LEU A 129 19.94 -1.18 1.16
C LEU A 129 20.39 -0.98 2.60
N ASP A 130 20.79 0.22 3.00
CA ASP A 130 21.24 0.39 4.39
C ASP A 130 20.05 0.34 5.36
N VAL A 131 18.85 0.69 4.92
CA VAL A 131 17.65 0.61 5.77
C VAL A 131 17.26 -0.82 6.06
N ILE A 132 17.36 -1.72 5.09
CA ILE A 132 17.20 -3.16 5.34
C ILE A 132 18.24 -3.69 6.34
N ARG A 133 19.45 -3.15 6.32
CA ARG A 133 20.53 -3.55 7.25
C ARG A 133 20.33 -3.03 8.66
N GLU A 134 19.85 -1.79 8.78
CA GLU A 134 19.66 -1.12 10.08
C GLU A 134 18.35 -1.51 10.77
N HIS A 135 17.33 -1.86 9.99
CA HIS A 135 15.98 -2.15 10.46
C HIS A 135 15.56 -3.59 10.14
N PRO A 136 16.03 -4.60 10.91
CA PRO A 136 15.68 -6.00 10.69
C PRO A 136 14.16 -6.26 10.86
N GLU A 137 13.43 -5.39 11.54
CA GLU A 137 11.96 -5.43 11.61
C GLU A 137 11.29 -5.34 10.23
N LEU A 138 11.96 -4.74 9.23
CA LEU A 138 11.46 -4.72 7.86
C LEU A 138 11.44 -6.13 7.27
N ILE A 139 12.47 -6.93 7.54
CA ILE A 139 12.54 -8.33 7.11
C ILE A 139 11.43 -9.14 7.79
N ALA A 140 11.14 -8.87 9.06
CA ALA A 140 10.04 -9.51 9.76
C ALA A 140 8.68 -9.18 9.11
N CYS A 141 8.48 -7.92 8.68
CA CYS A 141 7.29 -7.50 7.95
C CYS A 141 7.18 -8.20 6.58
N GLU A 142 8.29 -8.33 5.84
CA GLU A 142 8.33 -9.07 4.57
C GLU A 142 8.03 -10.56 4.75
N ALA A 143 8.60 -11.18 5.78
CA ALA A 143 8.32 -12.57 6.12
C ALA A 143 6.83 -12.77 6.50
N ALA A 144 6.25 -11.83 7.25
CA ALA A 144 4.83 -11.83 7.57
C ALA A 144 3.95 -11.63 6.32
N GLY A 145 4.35 -10.73 5.41
CA GLY A 145 3.72 -10.55 4.11
C GLY A 145 3.72 -11.84 3.29
N LEU A 146 4.88 -12.48 3.16
CA LEU A 146 5.02 -13.73 2.42
C LEU A 146 4.15 -14.84 3.05
N ALA A 147 4.15 -14.97 4.38
CA ALA A 147 3.29 -15.92 5.07
C ALA A 147 1.79 -15.64 4.79
N ALA A 148 1.40 -14.37 4.77
CA ALA A 148 0.04 -13.95 4.45
C ALA A 148 -0.34 -14.24 2.98
N LEU A 149 0.60 -14.09 2.05
CA LEU A 149 0.43 -14.44 0.64
C LEU A 149 0.29 -15.96 0.46
N LEU A 150 1.12 -16.75 1.15
CA LEU A 150 1.02 -18.21 1.13
C LEU A 150 -0.31 -18.69 1.69
N TRP A 151 -0.78 -18.08 2.79
CA TRP A 151 -2.10 -18.34 3.33
C TRP A 151 -3.21 -17.97 2.34
N LEU A 152 -3.16 -16.80 1.70
CA LEU A 152 -4.11 -16.40 0.65
C LEU A 152 -4.15 -17.43 -0.48
N ALA A 153 -2.98 -17.86 -0.93
CA ALA A 153 -2.83 -18.82 -2.02
C ALA A 153 -3.45 -20.17 -1.66
N TRP A 154 -3.22 -20.64 -0.44
CA TRP A 154 -3.83 -21.86 0.09
C TRP A 154 -5.35 -21.72 0.22
N ASP A 155 -5.83 -20.65 0.86
CA ASP A 155 -7.24 -20.36 1.11
C ASP A 155 -8.07 -20.31 -0.18
N ARG A 156 -7.51 -19.68 -1.23
CA ARG A 156 -8.16 -19.51 -2.54
C ARG A 156 -7.76 -20.55 -3.56
N LYS A 157 -7.07 -21.62 -3.13
CA LYS A 157 -6.65 -22.75 -3.95
C LYS A 157 -5.89 -22.32 -5.21
N LEU A 158 -5.00 -21.33 -5.08
CA LEU A 158 -4.07 -20.86 -6.12
C LEU A 158 -2.88 -21.82 -6.28
N ASN A 159 -3.19 -23.10 -6.50
CA ASN A 159 -2.22 -24.21 -6.54
C ASN A 159 -1.56 -24.42 -7.92
N SER A 160 -1.85 -23.57 -8.90
CA SER A 160 -1.29 -23.68 -10.25
C SER A 160 -1.07 -22.31 -10.87
N TRP A 161 -0.06 -22.23 -11.75
CA TRP A 161 0.24 -21.00 -12.48
C TRP A 161 -0.94 -20.48 -13.30
N LYS A 162 -1.77 -21.37 -13.87
CA LYS A 162 -2.98 -20.97 -14.61
C LYS A 162 -3.99 -20.22 -13.73
N ARG A 163 -4.14 -20.60 -12.46
CA ARG A 163 -5.02 -19.92 -11.50
C ARG A 163 -4.43 -18.59 -11.07
N TRP A 164 -3.14 -18.54 -10.75
CA TRP A 164 -2.42 -17.30 -10.48
C TRP A 164 -2.53 -16.30 -11.62
N LYS A 165 -2.23 -16.72 -12.85
CA LYS A 165 -2.32 -15.87 -14.03
C LYS A 165 -3.73 -15.31 -14.21
N ARG A 166 -4.77 -16.12 -14.03
CA ARG A 166 -6.16 -15.64 -14.11
C ARG A 166 -6.50 -14.65 -13.00
N PHE A 167 -6.10 -14.94 -11.75
CA PHE A 167 -6.27 -14.02 -10.63
C PHE A 167 -5.56 -12.68 -10.89
N LEU A 168 -4.30 -12.68 -11.33
CA LEU A 168 -3.55 -11.47 -11.62
C LEU A 168 -4.11 -10.69 -12.82
N LEU A 169 -4.69 -11.37 -13.80
CA LEU A 169 -5.30 -10.73 -14.97
C LEU A 169 -6.72 -10.22 -14.71
N LYS A 170 -7.50 -10.85 -13.84
CA LYS A 170 -8.91 -10.50 -13.59
C LYS A 170 -9.13 -9.76 -12.27
N GLY A 171 -8.21 -9.90 -11.32
CA GLY A 171 -8.28 -9.35 -9.97
C GLY A 171 -9.32 -10.00 -9.07
N ARG A 172 -9.83 -11.17 -9.43
CA ARG A 172 -10.90 -11.88 -8.70
C ARG A 172 -10.60 -13.37 -8.62
N PHE A 173 -11.16 -14.04 -7.62
CA PHE A 173 -11.03 -15.49 -7.46
C PHE A 173 -12.09 -16.24 -8.29
N GLU A 174 -11.78 -17.49 -8.65
CA GLU A 174 -12.76 -18.37 -9.30
C GLU A 174 -13.92 -18.64 -8.34
N GLY A 175 -15.15 -18.45 -8.82
CA GLY A 175 -16.37 -18.58 -8.01
C GLY A 175 -17.01 -17.25 -7.59
N ASP A 176 -16.26 -16.14 -7.59
CA ASP A 176 -16.82 -14.80 -7.31
C ASP A 176 -17.67 -14.24 -8.49
N GLU A 177 -17.67 -14.92 -9.65
CA GLU A 177 -18.43 -14.52 -10.85
C GLU A 177 -19.88 -14.98 -10.88
N GLY A 178 -20.32 -15.81 -9.91
CA GLY A 178 -21.62 -16.50 -9.91
C GLY A 178 -22.86 -15.66 -9.58
N ASP A 179 -22.80 -14.33 -9.69
CA ASP A 179 -23.92 -13.43 -9.36
C ASP A 179 -24.20 -12.46 -10.53
N ARG A 180 -24.27 -13.03 -11.73
CA ARG A 180 -24.84 -12.41 -12.94
C ARG A 180 -26.19 -13.05 -13.28
N GLY A 181 -27.03 -13.22 -12.26
CA GLY A 181 -28.47 -13.50 -12.40
C GLY A 181 -29.24 -12.20 -12.24
#